data_AF-A0A4Z1SY90-F1
#
_entry.id   AF-A0A4Z1SY90-F1
#
_cell.length_a   1.000
_cell.length_b   1.000
_cell.length_c   1.000
_cell.angle_alpha   90.00
_cell.angle_beta   90.00
_cell.angle_gamma   90.00
#
_symmetry.space_group_name_H-M   'P 1'
#
loop_
_entity.id
_entity.type
_entity.pdbx_description
1 polymer ?
#
loop_
_entity_poly.entity_id
_entity_poly.type
_entity_poly.pdbx_seq_one_letter_code
_entity_poly.pdbx_strand_id
1 'polypeptide(L)'
;MPLNLKVSPTLTIPFEPRRGETIKEAMERFITMNNLPGRPDTAMLVYNGMVVEGTLADLPDGVTLLYLNASSTFSEELQEQISRGQSMAQRGEMIPPIIKQDLEEVSSYYPELLVNYHPSIYTRVKIHEKEVVCVIDSGCEISTMSLRTAQDCGLEEHIDRRYQGLARGVGKANIVGMIHLALVSIGTEHFVTNFVVLETDVDTLIGMSFIRMYRAIIDMKTLQFIVGESALPIMPLTEVEDYLAQKHSK
;
A
#
# COMPACT_ATOMS: atom_id res chain seq x y z
N MET A 1 18.79 25.11 -7.13
CA MET A 1 19.30 23.97 -7.93
C MET A 1 18.23 22.89 -7.98
N PRO A 2 18.17 22.05 -9.03
CA PRO A 2 17.31 20.86 -9.01
C PRO A 2 17.72 19.94 -7.85
N LEU A 3 16.74 19.47 -7.09
CA LEU A 3 16.90 18.50 -6.02
C LEU A 3 16.81 17.09 -6.60
N ASN A 4 17.62 16.18 -6.09
CA ASN A 4 17.52 14.75 -6.42
C ASN A 4 16.71 14.07 -5.32
N LEU A 5 15.46 13.70 -5.64
CA LEU A 5 14.58 12.95 -4.75
C LEU A 5 14.78 11.45 -4.98
N LYS A 6 15.30 10.76 -3.98
CA LYS A 6 15.45 9.30 -3.98
C LYS A 6 14.14 8.68 -3.52
N VAL A 7 13.46 7.99 -4.43
CA VAL A 7 12.17 7.33 -4.21
C VAL A 7 12.35 5.85 -3.87
N SER A 8 13.45 5.25 -4.33
CA SER A 8 13.85 3.88 -3.98
C SER A 8 15.38 3.74 -4.06
N PRO A 9 15.97 2.61 -3.65
CA PRO A 9 17.42 2.38 -3.78
C PRO A 9 17.97 2.61 -5.20
N THR A 10 17.13 2.43 -6.23
CA THR A 10 17.52 2.49 -7.64
C THR A 10 16.86 3.62 -8.43
N LEU A 11 15.94 4.38 -7.81
CA LEU A 11 15.18 5.43 -8.48
C LEU A 11 15.42 6.79 -7.82
N THR A 12 16.08 7.66 -8.57
CA THR A 12 16.24 9.08 -8.26
C THR A 12 15.52 9.90 -9.31
N ILE A 13 14.62 10.78 -8.89
CA ILE A 13 13.86 11.65 -9.78
C ILE A 13 14.34 13.09 -9.56
N PRO A 14 14.77 13.80 -10.61
CA PRO A 14 15.10 15.21 -10.50
C PRO A 14 13.82 16.03 -10.28
N PHE A 15 13.89 16.99 -9.37
CA PHE A 15 12.76 17.85 -9.01
C PHE A 15 13.20 19.30 -8.86
N GLU A 16 12.50 20.20 -9.54
CA GLU A 16 12.77 21.63 -9.44
C GLU A 16 11.88 22.27 -8.37
N PRO A 17 12.46 22.77 -7.26
CA PRO A 17 11.70 23.47 -6.23
C PRO A 17 11.23 24.85 -6.70
N ARG A 18 10.06 25.28 -6.25
CA ARG A 18 9.55 26.64 -6.49
C ARG A 18 10.11 27.61 -5.44
N ARG A 19 10.22 28.88 -5.80
CA ARG A 19 10.77 29.91 -4.91
C ARG A 19 9.84 30.11 -3.70
N GLY A 20 10.38 29.94 -2.49
CA GLY A 20 9.63 30.08 -1.24
C GLY A 20 8.70 28.90 -0.91
N GLU A 21 8.77 27.81 -1.67
CA GLU A 21 8.00 26.59 -1.42
C GLU A 21 8.49 25.93 -0.13
N THR A 22 7.54 25.60 0.75
CA THR A 22 7.82 24.78 1.93
C THR A 22 8.19 23.36 1.50
N ILE A 23 8.91 22.63 2.36
CA ILE A 23 9.23 21.22 2.12
C ILE A 23 7.95 20.40 1.88
N LYS A 24 6.88 20.69 2.63
CA LYS A 24 5.57 20.02 2.50
C LYS A 24 4.93 20.24 1.12
N GLU A 25 4.84 21.50 0.66
CA GLU A 25 4.25 21.84 -0.65
C GLU A 25 5.04 21.21 -1.81
N ALA A 26 6.37 21.13 -1.69
CA ALA A 26 7.19 20.44 -2.67
C ALA A 26 6.91 18.94 -2.71
N MET A 27 6.71 18.30 -1.55
CA MET A 27 6.34 16.88 -1.49
C MET A 27 4.96 16.61 -2.08
N GLU A 28 3.95 17.44 -1.77
CA GLU A 28 2.62 17.40 -2.42
C GLU A 28 2.74 17.35 -3.93
N ARG A 29 3.51 18.29 -4.47
CA ARG A 29 3.68 18.44 -5.91
C ARG A 29 4.45 17.28 -6.51
N PHE A 30 5.52 16.83 -5.86
CA PHE A 30 6.34 15.73 -6.35
C PHE A 30 5.56 14.41 -6.40
N ILE A 31 4.81 14.10 -5.34
CA ILE A 31 3.94 12.92 -5.25
C ILE A 31 2.91 12.95 -6.38
N THR A 32 2.22 14.08 -6.54
CA THR A 32 1.18 14.26 -7.56
C THR A 32 1.74 14.15 -8.97
N MET A 33 2.86 14.81 -9.27
CA MET A 33 3.46 14.83 -10.61
C MET A 33 3.96 13.45 -11.06
N ASN A 34 4.40 12.61 -10.13
CA ASN A 34 4.99 11.31 -10.43
C ASN A 34 4.05 10.13 -10.10
N ASN A 35 2.78 10.42 -9.78
CA ASN A 35 1.79 9.43 -9.35
C ASN A 35 2.30 8.52 -8.23
N LEU A 36 3.08 9.07 -7.30
CA LEU A 36 3.65 8.29 -6.20
C LEU A 36 2.59 8.06 -5.10
N PRO A 37 2.64 6.95 -4.37
CA PRO A 37 1.66 6.65 -3.33
C PRO A 37 2.01 7.36 -2.00
N GLY A 38 1.13 8.21 -1.44
CA GLY A 38 1.16 8.70 -0.03
C GLY A 38 0.91 10.19 0.17
N ARG A 39 0.86 10.64 1.44
CA ARG A 39 0.58 12.03 1.82
C ARG A 39 1.87 12.83 2.04
N PRO A 40 1.83 14.15 1.87
CA PRO A 40 2.96 15.04 2.17
C PRO A 40 3.30 15.06 3.66
N ASP A 41 2.29 14.78 4.49
CA ASP A 41 2.36 14.76 5.94
C ASP A 41 3.08 13.51 6.46
N THR A 42 3.04 12.43 5.68
CA THR A 42 3.74 11.17 5.95
C THR A 42 5.08 11.10 5.22
N ALA A 43 5.24 11.88 4.15
CA ALA A 43 6.48 12.09 3.40
C ALA A 43 7.52 12.81 4.26
N MET A 44 8.53 12.07 4.70
CA MET A 44 9.66 12.66 5.41
C MET A 44 10.73 13.14 4.44
N LEU A 45 11.56 14.08 4.90
CA LEU A 45 12.71 14.56 4.17
C LEU A 45 13.92 14.33 5.05
N VAL A 46 14.90 13.55 4.61
CA VAL A 46 16.05 13.15 5.45
C VAL A 46 17.35 13.70 4.86
N TYR A 47 18.16 14.36 5.68
CA TYR A 47 19.51 14.79 5.35
C TYR A 47 20.51 14.28 6.40
N ASN A 48 21.54 13.54 5.99
CA ASN A 48 22.52 12.92 6.90
C ASN A 48 21.86 12.15 8.08
N GLY A 49 20.79 11.41 7.78
CA GLY A 49 20.04 10.65 8.80
C GLY A 49 19.14 11.49 9.71
N MET A 50 19.03 12.81 9.50
CA MET A 50 18.13 13.69 10.27
C MET A 50 16.96 14.17 9.43
N VAL A 51 15.77 14.17 10.03
CA VAL A 51 14.56 14.74 9.42
C VAL A 51 14.70 16.25 9.35
N VAL A 52 14.36 16.84 8.21
CA VAL A 52 14.42 18.29 7.96
C VAL A 52 13.02 18.87 7.73
N GLU A 53 12.74 20.00 8.37
CA GLU A 53 11.49 20.77 8.29
C GLU A 53 11.75 22.22 7.86
N GLY A 54 10.70 22.95 7.41
CA GLY A 54 10.81 24.35 7.00
C GLY A 54 10.76 24.59 5.48
N THR A 55 11.51 25.59 5.00
CA THR A 55 11.53 25.98 3.58
C THR A 55 12.62 25.24 2.83
N LEU A 56 12.40 24.90 1.56
CA LEU A 56 13.44 24.30 0.71
C LEU A 56 14.69 25.19 0.56
N ALA A 57 14.54 26.50 0.73
CA ALA A 57 15.65 27.46 0.68
C ALA A 57 16.60 27.34 1.88
N ASP A 58 16.15 26.71 2.97
CA ASP A 58 16.91 26.55 4.21
C ASP A 58 17.73 25.24 4.20
N LEU A 59 17.58 24.42 3.15
CA LEU A 59 18.27 23.14 3.02
C LEU A 59 19.71 23.33 2.51
N PRO A 60 20.68 22.56 3.04
CA PRO A 60 22.05 22.54 2.51
C PRO A 60 22.11 22.13 1.03
N ASP A 61 23.16 22.54 0.32
CA ASP A 61 23.41 22.07 -1.04
C ASP A 61 23.71 20.56 -1.07
N GLY A 62 23.17 19.83 -2.06
CA GLY A 62 23.45 18.40 -2.27
C GLY A 62 22.61 17.43 -1.42
N VAL A 63 21.50 17.90 -0.83
CA VAL A 63 20.60 17.03 -0.05
C VAL A 63 19.96 15.97 -0.96
N THR A 64 20.08 14.70 -0.55
CA THR A 64 19.28 13.59 -1.11
C THR A 64 18.03 13.47 -0.27
N LEU A 65 16.89 13.82 -0.86
CA LEU A 65 15.61 13.80 -0.18
C LEU A 65 15.03 12.39 -0.30
N LEU A 66 14.70 11.75 0.81
CA LEU A 66 14.20 10.38 0.82
C LEU A 66 12.71 10.36 1.11
N TYR A 67 11.91 9.91 0.14
CA TYR A 67 10.48 9.73 0.34
C TYR A 67 10.19 8.51 1.25
N LEU A 68 9.54 8.73 2.39
CA LEU A 68 9.15 7.69 3.35
C LEU A 68 7.64 7.78 3.60
N ASN A 69 6.97 6.66 3.83
CA ASN A 69 5.53 6.64 3.99
C ASN A 69 5.13 5.69 5.11
N ALA A 70 4.27 6.13 6.05
CA ALA A 70 3.94 5.38 7.26
C ALA A 70 2.55 4.71 7.18
N SER A 71 2.34 3.67 7.98
CA SER A 71 1.25 2.67 7.88
C SER A 71 0.10 2.80 8.83
N SER A 72 -1.10 2.38 8.40
CA SER A 72 -2.26 2.09 9.27
C SER A 72 -2.35 0.64 9.82
N THR A 73 -1.41 -0.26 9.53
CA THR A 73 -1.43 -1.68 9.95
C THR A 73 -0.84 -1.90 11.35
N PHE A 74 -0.13 -0.90 11.87
CA PHE A 74 0.36 -0.83 13.24
C PHE A 74 -0.53 0.11 14.07
N SER A 75 -0.58 -0.04 15.40
CA SER A 75 -1.30 0.92 16.25
C SER A 75 -0.80 2.35 16.01
N GLU A 76 -1.67 3.37 16.09
CA GLU A 76 -1.28 4.79 15.91
C GLU A 76 -0.01 5.17 16.69
N GLU A 77 0.11 4.61 17.90
CA GLU A 77 1.25 4.79 18.80
C GLU A 77 2.58 4.30 18.21
N LEU A 78 2.55 3.22 17.44
CA LEU A 78 3.72 2.67 16.76
C LEU A 78 4.04 3.43 15.47
N GLN A 79 3.03 4.02 14.82
CA GLN A 79 3.23 4.90 13.66
C GLN A 79 3.97 6.19 14.04
N GLU A 80 3.60 6.79 15.18
CA GLU A 80 4.22 8.01 15.72
C GLU A 80 5.67 7.79 16.20
N GLN A 81 6.01 6.56 16.60
CA GLN A 81 7.37 6.19 17.02
C GLN A 81 8.32 5.98 15.83
N ILE A 82 7.86 5.28 14.79
CA ILE A 82 8.62 5.06 13.56
C ILE A 82 8.87 6.38 12.82
N SER A 83 7.86 7.25 12.71
CA SER A 83 8.00 8.58 12.10
C SER A 83 8.93 9.51 12.87
N ARG A 84 9.23 9.22 14.15
CA ARG A 84 10.23 9.94 14.94
C ARG A 84 11.62 9.31 14.90
N GLY A 85 11.83 8.26 14.08
CA GLY A 85 13.08 7.51 14.03
C GLY A 85 13.40 6.77 15.33
N GLN A 86 12.41 6.51 16.18
CA GLN A 86 12.59 5.78 17.42
C GLN A 86 12.46 4.28 17.13
N SER A 87 13.58 3.55 17.25
CA SER A 87 13.59 2.09 17.18
C SER A 87 12.70 1.48 18.28
N MET A 88 12.03 0.37 17.96
CA MET A 88 11.17 -0.46 18.83
C MET A 88 11.86 -1.05 20.09
N ALA A 89 12.95 -0.47 20.58
CA ALA A 89 13.56 -0.96 21.80
C ALA A 89 12.60 -0.70 22.96
N GLN A 90 12.18 -1.78 23.65
CA GLN A 90 11.66 -1.65 25.01
C GLN A 90 12.64 -0.76 25.78
N ARG A 91 12.16 0.37 26.34
CA ARG A 91 13.01 1.34 27.05
C ARG A 91 13.92 0.59 28.04
N GLY A 92 15.21 0.52 27.74
CA GLY A 92 16.24 -0.02 28.64
C GLY A 92 16.96 -1.30 28.20
N GLU A 93 16.62 -1.92 27.07
CA GLU A 93 17.37 -3.09 26.58
C GLU A 93 18.65 -2.70 25.82
N MET A 94 19.74 -3.43 26.07
CA MET A 94 21.00 -3.27 25.35
C MET A 94 20.85 -3.79 23.92
N ILE A 95 21.02 -2.92 22.93
CA ILE A 95 21.04 -3.33 21.52
C ILE A 95 22.29 -4.19 21.29
N PRO A 96 22.16 -5.45 20.83
CA PRO A 96 23.30 -6.30 20.50
C PRO A 96 24.26 -5.60 19.52
N PRO A 97 25.60 -5.72 19.67
CA PRO A 97 26.56 -5.02 18.83
C PRO A 97 26.35 -5.21 17.32
N ILE A 98 25.92 -6.41 16.90
CA ILE A 98 25.61 -6.71 15.49
C ILE A 98 24.41 -5.91 14.99
N ILE A 99 23.34 -5.81 15.79
CA ILE A 99 22.14 -5.03 15.44
C ILE A 99 22.46 -3.54 15.44
N LYS A 100 23.34 -3.08 16.34
CA LYS A 100 23.80 -1.69 16.34
C LYS A 100 24.55 -1.36 15.04
N GLN A 101 25.42 -2.25 14.59
CA GLN A 101 26.11 -2.10 13.30
C GLN A 101 25.11 -2.07 12.13
N ASP A 102 24.15 -3.00 12.10
CA ASP A 102 23.10 -3.02 11.07
C ASP A 102 22.33 -1.69 11.02
N LEU A 103 21.97 -1.14 12.18
CA LEU A 103 21.27 0.15 12.27
C LEU A 103 22.13 1.32 11.80
N GLU A 104 23.44 1.32 12.09
CA GLU A 104 24.38 2.33 11.60
C GLU A 104 24.52 2.26 10.07
N GLU A 105 24.63 1.06 9.51
CA GLU A 105 24.69 0.84 8.05
C GLU A 105 23.38 1.22 7.36
N VAL A 106 22.24 0.81 7.90
CA VAL A 106 20.92 1.17 7.39
C VAL A 106 20.74 2.69 7.42
N SER A 107 21.06 3.35 8.53
CA SER A 107 20.95 4.81 8.64
C SER A 107 21.85 5.56 7.66
N SER A 108 23.03 5.00 7.36
CA SER A 108 24.03 5.64 6.51
C SER A 108 23.82 5.39 5.02
N TYR A 109 23.37 4.19 4.64
CA TYR A 109 23.37 3.74 3.24
C TYR A 109 21.99 3.37 2.71
N TYR A 110 21.09 2.90 3.57
CA TYR A 110 19.75 2.43 3.20
C TYR A 110 18.65 3.06 4.07
N PRO A 111 18.60 4.39 4.19
CA PRO A 111 17.65 5.06 5.10
C PRO A 111 16.18 4.72 4.77
N GLU A 112 15.89 4.26 3.54
CA GLU A 112 14.60 3.69 3.15
C GLU A 112 14.15 2.48 3.98
N LEU A 113 15.06 1.67 4.51
CA LEU A 113 14.73 0.51 5.33
C LEU A 113 14.29 0.90 6.75
N LEU A 114 14.59 2.13 7.21
CA LEU A 114 14.17 2.63 8.52
C LEU A 114 12.65 2.84 8.60
N VAL A 115 12.02 3.16 7.47
CA VAL A 115 10.59 3.42 7.37
C VAL A 115 10.07 2.66 6.16
N ASN A 116 10.15 1.34 6.25
CA ASN A 116 9.71 0.45 5.19
C ASN A 116 8.24 0.11 5.41
N TYR A 117 7.36 1.02 5.05
CA TYR A 117 5.95 0.70 4.92
C TYR A 117 5.43 0.99 3.53
N HIS A 118 5.03 -0.08 2.86
CA HIS A 118 4.13 -0.01 1.73
C HIS A 118 2.83 -0.70 2.12
N PRO A 119 1.67 -0.06 1.92
CA PRO A 119 0.39 -0.75 2.06
C PRO A 119 0.36 -1.94 1.09
N SER A 120 -0.54 -2.89 1.35
CA SER A 120 -0.93 -3.87 0.33
C SER A 120 -1.29 -3.17 -0.99
N ILE A 121 -1.19 -3.89 -2.11
CA ILE A 121 -1.52 -3.31 -3.41
C ILE A 121 -3.04 -3.25 -3.53
N TYR A 122 -3.61 -2.05 -3.60
CA TYR A 122 -5.04 -1.86 -3.81
C TYR A 122 -5.33 -1.42 -5.24
N THR A 123 -6.48 -1.82 -5.78
CA THR A 123 -7.02 -1.28 -7.03
C THR A 123 -8.54 -1.32 -6.99
N ARG A 124 -9.20 -0.53 -7.85
CA ARG A 124 -10.65 -0.55 -8.01
C ARG A 124 -11.01 -1.42 -9.20
N VAL A 125 -11.73 -2.50 -8.95
CA VAL A 125 -12.29 -3.35 -10.01
C VAL A 125 -13.80 -3.22 -10.00
N LYS A 126 -14.45 -3.57 -11.11
CA LYS A 126 -15.91 -3.64 -11.15
C LYS A 126 -16.36 -5.10 -11.06
N ILE A 127 -16.99 -5.50 -9.96
CA ILE A 127 -17.57 -6.84 -9.81
C ILE A 127 -19.07 -6.73 -10.07
N HIS A 128 -19.56 -7.45 -11.08
CA HIS A 128 -20.88 -7.19 -11.66
C HIS A 128 -21.06 -5.70 -12.00
N GLU A 129 -22.02 -5.02 -11.38
CA GLU A 129 -22.35 -3.60 -11.61
C GLU A 129 -21.80 -2.68 -10.52
N LYS A 130 -20.97 -3.18 -9.61
CA LYS A 130 -20.43 -2.42 -8.48
C LYS A 130 -18.93 -2.26 -8.58
N GLU A 131 -18.46 -1.04 -8.37
CA GLU A 131 -17.05 -0.78 -8.14
C GLU A 131 -16.66 -1.20 -6.72
N VAL A 132 -15.58 -1.96 -6.62
CA VAL A 132 -15.10 -2.56 -5.38
C VAL A 132 -13.60 -2.33 -5.25
N VAL A 133 -13.17 -1.91 -4.07
CA VAL A 133 -11.74 -1.84 -3.72
C VAL A 133 -11.24 -3.25 -3.43
N CYS A 134 -10.24 -3.68 -4.18
CA CYS A 134 -9.63 -5.01 -4.08
C CYS A 134 -8.18 -4.92 -3.66
N VAL A 135 -7.76 -5.80 -2.75
CA VAL A 135 -6.35 -6.09 -2.49
C VAL A 135 -5.84 -7.07 -3.55
N ILE A 136 -4.69 -6.79 -4.15
CA ILE A 136 -3.97 -7.72 -5.03
C ILE A 136 -2.87 -8.38 -4.18
N ASP A 137 -3.01 -9.68 -3.92
CA ASP A 137 -2.11 -10.41 -3.02
C ASP A 137 -1.60 -11.70 -3.66
N SER A 138 -0.33 -11.69 -4.06
CA SER A 138 0.34 -12.87 -4.62
C SER A 138 0.75 -13.91 -3.57
N GLY A 139 0.65 -13.58 -2.28
CA GLY A 139 0.83 -14.50 -1.16
C GLY A 139 -0.40 -15.34 -0.87
N CYS A 140 -1.58 -14.96 -1.38
CA CYS A 140 -2.81 -15.71 -1.19
C CYS A 140 -3.07 -16.65 -2.38
N GLU A 141 -3.32 -17.94 -2.13
CA GLU A 141 -3.58 -18.90 -3.21
C GLU A 141 -4.93 -18.69 -3.89
N ILE A 142 -5.94 -18.24 -3.13
CA ILE A 142 -7.35 -18.20 -3.53
C ILE A 142 -7.88 -16.77 -3.33
N SER A 143 -8.68 -16.28 -4.27
CA SER A 143 -9.38 -15.01 -4.11
C SER A 143 -10.49 -15.09 -3.05
N THR A 144 -10.63 -14.04 -2.24
CA THR A 144 -11.62 -13.96 -1.17
C THR A 144 -12.47 -12.71 -1.28
N MET A 145 -13.69 -12.75 -0.74
CA MET A 145 -14.62 -11.62 -0.71
C MET A 145 -15.35 -11.58 0.64
N SER A 146 -15.59 -10.41 1.19
CA SER A 146 -16.41 -10.29 2.40
C SER A 146 -17.89 -10.60 2.10
N LEU A 147 -18.62 -11.12 3.09
CA LEU A 147 -20.07 -11.32 2.97
C LEU A 147 -20.79 -10.03 2.56
N ARG A 148 -20.39 -8.90 3.14
CA ARG A 148 -20.96 -7.59 2.82
C ARG A 148 -20.73 -7.22 1.36
N THR A 149 -19.51 -7.39 0.84
CA THR A 149 -19.22 -7.10 -0.56
C THR A 149 -20.01 -8.02 -1.49
N ALA A 150 -20.17 -9.30 -1.14
CA ALA A 150 -21.01 -10.21 -1.91
C ALA A 150 -22.47 -9.74 -1.96
N GLN A 151 -23.02 -9.25 -0.85
CA GLN A 151 -24.37 -8.66 -0.79
C GLN A 151 -24.47 -7.39 -1.64
N ASP A 152 -23.51 -6.47 -1.49
CA ASP A 152 -23.49 -5.20 -2.22
C ASP A 152 -23.41 -5.41 -3.74
N CYS A 153 -22.68 -6.45 -4.18
CA CYS A 153 -22.57 -6.89 -5.58
C CYS A 153 -23.77 -7.72 -6.09
N GLY A 154 -24.76 -8.03 -5.25
CA GLY A 154 -25.91 -8.86 -5.62
C GLY A 154 -25.56 -10.35 -5.81
N LEU A 155 -24.52 -10.82 -5.15
CA LEU A 155 -24.00 -12.20 -5.25
C LEU A 155 -24.41 -13.09 -4.08
N GLU A 156 -25.21 -12.61 -3.13
CA GLU A 156 -25.58 -13.37 -1.91
C GLU A 156 -26.26 -14.71 -2.20
N GLU A 157 -27.15 -14.76 -3.20
CA GLU A 157 -27.83 -15.99 -3.61
C GLU A 157 -26.89 -16.99 -4.31
N HIS A 158 -25.72 -16.53 -4.78
CA HIS A 158 -24.70 -17.37 -5.41
C HIS A 158 -23.74 -18.00 -4.41
N ILE A 159 -23.90 -17.74 -3.11
CA ILE A 159 -23.04 -18.29 -2.05
C ILE A 159 -23.43 -19.75 -1.77
N ASP A 160 -22.55 -20.67 -2.17
CA ASP A 160 -22.65 -22.08 -1.80
C ASP A 160 -22.18 -22.32 -0.36
N ARG A 161 -23.14 -22.33 0.57
CA ARG A 161 -22.90 -22.51 2.00
C ARG A 161 -22.44 -23.93 2.40
N ARG A 162 -22.39 -24.88 1.47
CA ARG A 162 -21.79 -26.21 1.76
C ARG A 162 -20.29 -26.12 2.03
N TYR A 163 -19.64 -25.05 1.57
CA TYR A 163 -18.22 -24.76 1.74
C TYR A 163 -17.92 -23.93 3.01
N GLN A 164 -18.90 -23.74 3.90
CA GLN A 164 -18.68 -23.03 5.17
C GLN A 164 -17.69 -23.77 6.09
N GLY A 165 -16.94 -23.02 6.90
CA GLY A 165 -15.90 -23.57 7.77
C GLY A 165 -14.99 -22.49 8.36
N LEU A 166 -13.85 -22.89 8.91
CA LEU A 166 -12.83 -21.93 9.40
C LEU A 166 -11.72 -21.79 8.35
N ALA A 167 -11.37 -20.56 7.98
CA ALA A 167 -10.23 -20.31 7.10
C ALA A 167 -8.93 -20.71 7.83
N ARG A 168 -8.18 -21.68 7.29
CA ARG A 168 -6.82 -21.96 7.73
C ARG A 168 -5.86 -21.18 6.84
N GLY A 169 -5.23 -20.14 7.38
CA GLY A 169 -4.18 -19.35 6.70
C GLY A 169 -4.53 -17.89 6.40
N VAL A 170 -5.76 -17.44 6.63
CA VAL A 170 -6.20 -16.04 6.42
C VAL A 170 -6.85 -15.51 7.71
N GLY A 171 -6.04 -15.29 8.74
CA GLY A 171 -6.54 -14.86 10.06
C GLY A 171 -7.59 -15.82 10.64
N LYS A 172 -8.26 -15.41 11.72
CA LYS A 172 -9.36 -16.16 12.35
C LYS A 172 -10.72 -15.83 11.69
N ALA A 173 -10.78 -15.73 10.36
CA ALA A 173 -12.03 -15.40 9.67
C ALA A 173 -12.88 -16.65 9.43
N ASN A 174 -14.19 -16.53 9.66
CA ASN A 174 -15.15 -17.59 9.34
C ASN A 174 -15.42 -17.59 7.84
N ILE A 175 -15.40 -18.78 7.22
CA ILE A 175 -15.85 -18.98 5.84
C ILE A 175 -17.37 -19.14 5.85
N VAL A 176 -18.06 -18.25 5.15
CA VAL A 176 -19.52 -18.28 4.95
C VAL A 176 -19.89 -19.28 3.84
N GLY A 177 -19.06 -19.37 2.81
CA GLY A 177 -19.29 -20.25 1.67
C GLY A 177 -18.40 -19.89 0.48
N MET A 178 -18.82 -20.29 -0.72
CA MET A 178 -18.06 -20.05 -1.94
C MET A 178 -18.96 -19.59 -3.08
N ILE A 179 -18.53 -18.56 -3.80
CA ILE A 179 -19.12 -18.16 -5.08
C ILE A 179 -18.28 -18.82 -6.17
N HIS A 180 -18.89 -19.71 -6.94
CA HIS A 180 -18.19 -20.50 -7.97
C HIS A 180 -17.92 -19.74 -9.26
N LEU A 181 -18.73 -18.71 -9.54
CA LEU A 181 -18.62 -17.90 -10.74
C LEU A 181 -19.05 -16.46 -10.43
N ALA A 182 -18.13 -15.53 -10.62
CA ALA A 182 -18.35 -14.09 -10.54
C ALA A 182 -17.67 -13.42 -11.74
N LEU A 183 -18.30 -12.38 -12.27
CA LEU A 183 -17.74 -11.57 -13.36
C LEU A 183 -17.02 -10.34 -12.78
N VAL A 184 -15.73 -10.23 -13.07
CA VAL A 184 -14.88 -9.09 -12.75
C VAL A 184 -14.57 -8.35 -14.04
N SER A 185 -14.87 -7.05 -14.09
CA SER A 185 -14.57 -6.19 -15.22
C SER A 185 -13.34 -5.34 -14.89
N ILE A 186 -12.40 -5.33 -15.84
CA ILE A 186 -11.16 -4.58 -15.78
C ILE A 186 -11.12 -3.78 -17.08
N GLY A 187 -11.23 -2.46 -17.01
CA GLY A 187 -11.43 -1.62 -18.19
C GLY A 187 -12.69 -2.03 -18.96
N THR A 188 -12.52 -2.43 -20.22
CA THR A 188 -13.62 -2.90 -21.09
C THR A 188 -13.71 -4.42 -21.18
N GLU A 189 -12.81 -5.15 -20.53
CA GLU A 189 -12.76 -6.60 -20.58
C GLU A 189 -13.43 -7.23 -19.36
N HIS A 190 -13.94 -8.45 -19.54
CA HIS A 190 -14.66 -9.20 -18.52
C HIS A 190 -13.97 -10.55 -18.27
N PHE A 191 -13.72 -10.83 -17.01
CA PHE A 191 -12.99 -11.99 -16.52
C PHE A 191 -13.86 -12.77 -15.53
N VAL A 192 -13.80 -14.09 -15.59
CA VAL A 192 -14.56 -14.96 -14.69
C VAL A 192 -13.66 -15.48 -13.58
N THR A 193 -14.16 -15.50 -12.35
CA THR A 193 -13.41 -16.03 -11.22
C THR A 193 -14.34 -16.59 -10.15
N ASN A 194 -13.75 -17.14 -9.10
CA ASN A 194 -14.44 -17.64 -7.93
C ASN A 194 -13.94 -16.90 -6.67
N PHE A 195 -14.79 -16.83 -5.66
CA PHE A 195 -14.44 -16.22 -4.38
C PHE A 195 -14.82 -17.15 -3.22
N VAL A 196 -13.89 -17.32 -2.28
CA VAL A 196 -14.25 -17.79 -0.93
C VAL A 196 -14.84 -16.61 -0.16
N VAL A 197 -16.03 -16.77 0.38
CA VAL A 197 -16.73 -15.71 1.09
C VAL A 197 -16.43 -15.79 2.58
N LEU A 198 -15.95 -14.68 3.16
CA LEU A 198 -15.48 -14.59 4.54
C LEU A 198 -16.27 -13.55 5.35
N GLU A 199 -16.35 -13.77 6.66
CA GLU A 199 -16.66 -12.71 7.64
C GLU A 199 -15.37 -11.96 7.97
N THR A 200 -15.14 -10.83 7.30
CA THR A 200 -13.90 -10.04 7.41
C THR A 200 -14.17 -8.58 7.03
N ASP A 201 -13.34 -7.67 7.53
CA ASP A 201 -13.37 -6.24 7.18
C ASP A 201 -12.69 -5.94 5.84
N VAL A 202 -11.93 -6.90 5.30
CA VAL A 202 -11.31 -6.79 3.96
C VAL A 202 -12.36 -7.07 2.88
N ASP A 203 -12.69 -6.08 2.05
CA ASP A 203 -13.78 -6.20 1.06
C ASP A 203 -13.55 -7.31 0.04
N THR A 204 -12.49 -7.22 -0.75
CA THR A 204 -12.14 -8.24 -1.74
C THR A 204 -10.64 -8.36 -1.86
N LEU A 205 -10.17 -9.59 -2.05
CA LEU A 205 -8.79 -9.93 -2.32
C LEU A 205 -8.72 -10.79 -3.58
N ILE A 206 -7.91 -10.36 -4.55
CA ILE A 206 -7.58 -11.11 -5.75
C ILE A 206 -6.27 -11.84 -5.48
N GLY A 207 -6.36 -13.16 -5.41
CA GLY A 207 -5.24 -14.05 -5.12
C GLY A 207 -4.56 -14.61 -6.36
N MET A 208 -3.62 -15.51 -6.13
CA MET A 208 -2.84 -16.18 -7.18
C MET A 208 -3.67 -17.02 -8.14
N SER A 209 -4.83 -17.54 -7.74
CA SER A 209 -5.74 -18.25 -8.65
C SER A 209 -6.10 -17.38 -9.86
N PHE A 210 -6.53 -16.14 -9.63
CA PHE A 210 -6.85 -15.19 -10.68
C PHE A 210 -5.60 -14.69 -11.41
N ILE A 211 -4.58 -14.28 -10.66
CA ILE A 211 -3.34 -13.73 -11.22
C ILE A 211 -2.69 -14.72 -12.19
N ARG A 212 -2.60 -16.01 -11.83
CA ARG A 212 -2.06 -17.05 -12.72
C ARG A 212 -2.99 -17.36 -13.87
N MET A 213 -4.29 -17.49 -13.62
CA MET A 213 -5.28 -17.85 -14.64
C MET A 213 -5.25 -16.87 -15.82
N TYR A 214 -5.15 -15.57 -15.52
CA TYR A 214 -5.15 -14.52 -16.53
C TYR A 214 -3.77 -13.95 -16.84
N ARG A 215 -2.71 -14.54 -16.26
CA ARG A 215 -1.32 -14.08 -16.42
C ARG A 215 -1.18 -12.58 -16.14
N ALA A 216 -1.86 -12.12 -15.10
CA ALA A 216 -1.91 -10.71 -14.74
C ALA A 216 -0.50 -10.19 -14.40
N ILE A 217 -0.26 -8.92 -14.70
CA ILE A 217 1.00 -8.23 -14.41
C ILE A 217 0.72 -7.19 -13.34
N ILE A 218 1.48 -7.27 -12.24
CA ILE A 218 1.55 -6.23 -11.22
C ILE A 218 2.78 -5.38 -11.57
N ASP A 219 2.56 -4.31 -12.32
CA ASP A 219 3.65 -3.43 -12.76
C ASP A 219 3.87 -2.32 -11.74
N MET A 220 4.85 -2.52 -10.87
CA MET A 220 5.23 -1.53 -9.85
C MET A 220 6.03 -0.34 -10.43
N LYS A 221 6.51 -0.43 -11.67
CA LYS A 221 7.19 0.68 -12.35
C LYS A 221 6.18 1.70 -12.86
N THR A 222 5.08 1.23 -13.42
CA THR A 222 4.00 2.09 -13.94
C THR A 222 2.82 2.23 -12.98
N LEU A 223 2.85 1.50 -11.86
CA LEU A 223 1.79 1.42 -10.86
C LEU A 223 0.45 0.98 -11.47
N GLN A 224 0.48 -0.12 -12.20
CA GLN A 224 -0.69 -0.69 -12.89
C GLN A 224 -0.89 -2.17 -12.56
N PHE A 225 -2.15 -2.56 -12.42
CA PHE A 225 -2.59 -3.95 -12.46
C PHE A 225 -3.16 -4.24 -13.84
N ILE A 226 -2.46 -5.08 -14.60
CA ILE A 226 -2.73 -5.32 -16.03
C ILE A 226 -3.24 -6.75 -16.21
N VAL A 227 -4.36 -6.88 -16.92
CA VAL A 227 -4.99 -8.16 -17.22
C VAL A 227 -5.56 -8.10 -18.64
N GLY A 228 -5.13 -9.01 -19.51
CA GLY A 228 -5.45 -8.90 -20.94
C GLY A 228 -4.80 -7.66 -21.55
N GLU A 229 -5.60 -6.87 -22.26
CA GLU A 229 -5.20 -5.59 -22.85
C GLU A 229 -5.60 -4.39 -21.95
N SER A 230 -6.24 -4.67 -20.82
CA SER A 230 -6.74 -3.66 -19.88
C SER A 230 -5.79 -3.44 -18.71
N ALA A 231 -5.69 -2.19 -18.27
CA ALA A 231 -4.88 -1.78 -17.13
C ALA A 231 -5.73 -0.96 -16.16
N LEU A 232 -5.63 -1.28 -14.87
CA LEU A 232 -6.18 -0.47 -13.80
C LEU A 232 -5.04 0.18 -13.01
N PRO A 233 -5.18 1.44 -12.58
CA PRO A 233 -4.21 2.05 -11.70
C PRO A 233 -4.18 1.30 -10.36
N ILE A 234 -2.98 1.09 -9.83
CA ILE A 234 -2.80 0.77 -8.42
C ILE A 234 -3.13 2.06 -7.65
N MET A 235 -3.98 1.94 -6.63
CA MET A 235 -4.44 3.07 -5.82
C MET A 235 -3.25 3.74 -5.12
N PRO A 236 -3.14 5.06 -5.17
CA PRO A 236 -2.19 5.81 -4.35
C PRO A 236 -2.48 5.59 -2.86
N LEU A 237 -1.45 5.61 -2.00
CA LEU A 237 -1.67 5.38 -0.56
C LEU A 237 -2.66 6.38 0.05
N THR A 238 -2.67 7.66 -0.36
CA THR A 238 -3.64 8.64 0.14
C THR A 238 -5.08 8.14 0.06
N GLU A 239 -5.41 7.53 -1.08
CA GLU A 239 -6.73 6.98 -1.37
C GLU A 239 -6.99 5.70 -0.58
N VAL A 240 -5.97 4.87 -0.39
CA VAL A 240 -6.04 3.69 0.47
C VAL A 240 -6.30 4.08 1.92
N GLU A 241 -5.60 5.10 2.45
CA GLU A 241 -5.81 5.62 3.80
C GLU A 241 -7.22 6.16 3.99
N ASP A 242 -7.71 6.96 3.04
CA ASP A 242 -9.09 7.48 3.08
C ASP A 242 -10.12 6.34 3.09
N TYR A 243 -9.89 5.32 2.25
CA TYR A 243 -10.74 4.13 2.21
C TYR A 243 -10.72 3.35 3.54
N LEU A 244 -9.54 3.13 4.13
CA LEU A 244 -9.42 2.43 5.40
C LEU A 244 -10.01 3.24 6.57
N ALA A 245 -9.83 4.56 6.60
CA ALA A 245 -10.40 5.43 7.63
C ALA A 245 -11.95 5.40 7.63
N GLN A 246 -12.56 5.38 6.44
CA GLN A 246 -14.01 5.24 6.30
C GLN A 246 -14.55 3.90 6.80
N LYS A 247 -13.73 2.84 6.71
CA LYS A 247 -14.05 1.50 7.20
C LYS A 247 -14.02 1.40 8.73
N HIS A 248 -13.04 2.04 9.38
CA HIS A 248 -12.92 2.04 10.85
C HIS A 248 -13.93 2.94 11.58
N SER A 249 -14.62 3.83 10.86
CA SER A 249 -15.60 4.76 11.42
C SER A 249 -17.04 4.23 11.45
N LYS A 250 -17.27 2.97 11.05
CA LYS A 250 -18.59 2.31 11.02
C LYS A 250 -18.61 1.08 11.92
#